data_AF-A0A7Y5WEX1-F1
#
_entry.id   AF-A0A7Y5WEX1-F1
#
_cell.length_a   1.000
_cell.length_b   1.000
_cell.length_c   1.000
_cell.angle_alpha   90.00
_cell.angle_beta   90.00
_cell.angle_gamma   90.00
#
_symmetry.space_group_name_H-M   'P 1'
#
loop_
_entity.id
_entity.type
_entity.pdbx_description
1 polymer ?
#
loop_
_entity_poly.entity_id
_entity_poly.type
_entity_poly.pdbx_seq_one_letter_code
_entity_poly.pdbx_strand_id
1 'polypeptide(L)'
;MPEDPFDEIAADYLDRDEVVMGRMIRSRGLKVRGKFICFRRPASLAVKLPVERVDELVGGGLVRFDRGDGRPMREWVESPDTDVDAWPGLLEEAYAFRLAHDA
;
A
#
# COMPACT_ATOMS: atom_id res chain seq x y z
N MET A 1 -20.92 11.82 0.22
CA MET A 1 -19.66 11.56 0.93
C MET A 1 -18.58 11.64 -0.12
N PRO A 2 -17.48 12.42 0.04
CA PRO A 2 -16.37 12.28 -0.89
C PRO A 2 -15.93 10.82 -0.87
N GLU A 3 -15.77 10.23 -2.05
CA GLU A 3 -15.26 8.88 -2.18
C GLU A 3 -13.83 8.86 -1.61
N ASP A 4 -13.49 7.84 -0.82
CA ASP A 4 -12.14 7.68 -0.30
C ASP A 4 -11.24 7.52 -1.53
N PRO A 5 -10.20 8.34 -1.73
CA PRO A 5 -9.35 8.23 -2.93
C PRO A 5 -8.71 6.85 -3.06
N PHE A 6 -8.58 6.12 -1.95
CA PHE A 6 -8.19 4.72 -1.97
C PHE A 6 -9.20 3.82 -2.70
N ASP A 7 -10.50 4.06 -2.55
CA ASP A 7 -11.54 3.24 -3.19
C ASP A 7 -11.53 3.40 -4.71
N GLU A 8 -11.28 4.62 -5.20
CA GLU A 8 -11.14 4.92 -6.63
C GLU A 8 -9.96 4.16 -7.24
N ILE A 9 -8.76 4.34 -6.69
CA ILE A 9 -7.56 3.66 -7.21
C ILE A 9 -7.62 2.16 -6.96
N ALA A 10 -8.33 1.67 -5.94
CA ALA A 10 -8.50 0.25 -5.70
C ALA A 10 -9.39 -0.39 -6.76
N ALA A 11 -10.42 0.32 -7.24
CA ALA A 11 -11.33 -0.18 -8.27
C ALA A 11 -10.57 -0.61 -9.53
N ASP A 12 -9.55 0.16 -9.94
CA ASP A 12 -8.68 -0.13 -11.09
C ASP A 12 -7.93 -1.48 -10.98
N TYR A 13 -7.83 -2.06 -9.79
CA TYR A 13 -7.19 -3.36 -9.56
C TYR A 13 -8.17 -4.49 -9.31
N LEU A 14 -9.42 -4.21 -8.95
CA LEU A 14 -10.38 -5.26 -8.61
C LEU A 14 -10.91 -6.03 -9.83
N ASP A 15 -10.69 -5.52 -11.04
CA ASP A 15 -10.96 -6.26 -12.29
C ASP A 15 -9.92 -7.37 -12.59
N ARG A 16 -8.84 -7.48 -11.80
CA ARG A 16 -7.78 -8.48 -11.98
C ARG A 16 -8.04 -9.72 -11.14
N ASP A 17 -8.04 -10.91 -11.75
CA ASP A 17 -8.36 -12.19 -11.07
C ASP A 17 -7.52 -12.50 -9.81
N GLU A 18 -6.28 -12.01 -9.78
CA GLU A 18 -5.36 -12.24 -8.66
C GLU A 18 -5.48 -11.24 -7.52
N VAL A 19 -6.30 -10.19 -7.70
CA VAL A 19 -6.46 -9.10 -6.76
C VAL A 19 -7.81 -9.22 -6.05
N VAL A 20 -7.80 -9.10 -4.73
CA VAL A 20 -9.02 -9.07 -3.93
C VAL A 20 -8.97 -7.97 -2.90
N MET A 21 -10.12 -7.33 -2.66
CA MET A 21 -10.26 -6.42 -1.53
C MET A 21 -10.26 -7.21 -0.21
N GLY A 22 -9.29 -6.94 0.63
CA GLY A 22 -9.20 -7.46 1.99
C GLY A 22 -9.62 -6.43 3.04
N ARG A 23 -10.18 -6.92 4.15
CA ARG A 23 -10.45 -6.11 5.34
C ARG A 23 -9.65 -6.65 6.52
N MET A 24 -8.96 -5.78 7.25
CA MET A 24 -8.27 -6.10 8.50
C MET A 24 -8.82 -5.21 9.62
N ILE A 25 -9.65 -5.79 10.49
CA ILE A 25 -10.32 -5.11 11.63
C ILE A 25 -11.04 -3.81 11.20
N ARG A 26 -10.33 -2.67 11.14
CA ARG A 26 -10.83 -1.33 10.77
C ARG A 26 -10.23 -0.77 9.48
N SER A 27 -9.27 -1.46 8.87
CA SER A 27 -8.59 -1.03 7.64
C SER A 27 -9.03 -1.87 6.44
N ARG A 28 -9.09 -1.22 5.27
CA ARG A 28 -9.30 -1.86 3.97
C ARG A 28 -7.95 -1.94 3.26
N GLY A 29 -7.74 -2.90 2.38
CA GLY A 29 -6.46 -3.05 1.69
C GLY A 29 -6.55 -4.03 0.54
N LEU A 30 -5.66 -3.90 -0.45
CA LEU A 30 -5.61 -4.85 -1.56
C LEU A 30 -4.74 -6.04 -1.19
N LYS A 31 -5.21 -7.22 -1.57
CA LYS A 31 -4.41 -8.45 -1.56
C LYS A 31 -4.17 -8.89 -2.98
N VAL A 32 -2.95 -9.30 -3.28
CA VAL A 32 -2.58 -9.92 -4.55
C VAL A 32 -2.08 -11.33 -4.24
N ARG A 33 -2.71 -12.33 -4.84
CA ARG A 33 -2.45 -13.76 -4.59
C ARG A 33 -2.45 -14.09 -3.10
N GLY A 34 -3.49 -13.66 -2.40
CA GLY A 34 -3.71 -13.93 -0.97
C GLY A 34 -2.86 -13.13 0.03
N LYS A 35 -1.88 -12.31 -0.41
CA LYS A 35 -1.06 -11.48 0.49
C LYS A 35 -1.37 -9.99 0.32
N PHE A 36 -1.42 -9.24 1.42
CA PHE A 36 -1.65 -7.80 1.38
C PHE A 36 -0.46 -7.05 0.75
N ILE A 37 -0.77 -6.13 -0.15
CA ILE A 37 0.19 -5.21 -0.77
C ILE A 37 0.00 -3.77 -0.27
N CYS A 38 -1.18 -3.42 0.22
CA CYS A 38 -1.46 -2.10 0.77
C CYS A 38 -2.60 -2.14 1.82
N PHE A 39 -2.66 -1.11 2.65
CA PHE A 39 -3.74 -0.87 3.61
C PHE A 39 -4.06 0.62 3.72
N ARG A 40 -5.35 0.95 3.62
CA ARG A 40 -5.90 2.24 3.98
C ARG A 40 -5.97 2.40 5.50
N ARG A 41 -5.30 3.44 6.01
CA ARG A 41 -5.42 3.94 7.39
C ARG A 41 -6.33 5.16 7.43
N PRO A 42 -6.64 5.74 8.61
CA PRO A 42 -7.49 6.93 8.67
C PRO A 42 -6.92 8.20 8.00
N ALA A 43 -5.60 8.31 7.84
CA ALA A 43 -4.93 9.52 7.32
C ALA A 43 -3.72 9.22 6.41
N SER A 44 -3.57 7.95 6.00
CA SER A 44 -2.48 7.51 5.15
C SER A 44 -2.82 6.22 4.40
N LEU A 45 -2.00 5.91 3.41
CA LEU A 45 -1.93 4.63 2.73
C LEU A 45 -0.60 3.95 3.09
N ALA A 46 -0.67 2.78 3.70
CA ALA A 46 0.50 1.94 3.93
C ALA A 46 0.68 1.00 2.73
N VAL A 47 1.86 0.97 2.12
CA VAL A 47 2.15 0.20 0.90
C VAL A 47 3.40 -0.66 1.09
N LYS A 48 3.37 -1.89 0.60
CA LYS A 48 4.48 -2.84 0.64
C LYS A 48 5.32 -2.73 -0.64
N LEU A 49 6.59 -2.39 -0.48
CA LEU A 49 7.54 -2.17 -1.58
C LEU A 49 8.87 -2.88 -1.29
N PRO A 50 9.75 -3.04 -2.30
CA PRO A 50 11.13 -3.47 -2.07
C PRO A 50 11.82 -2.57 -1.05
N VAL A 51 12.72 -3.15 -0.23
CA VAL A 51 13.43 -2.42 0.83
C VAL A 51 14.17 -1.20 0.28
N GLU A 52 14.85 -1.34 -0.86
CA GLU A 52 15.59 -0.24 -1.50
C GLU A 52 14.65 0.94 -1.84
N ARG A 53 13.46 0.64 -2.35
CA ARG A 53 12.45 1.65 -2.68
C ARG A 53 11.89 2.34 -1.43
N VAL A 54 11.65 1.57 -0.37
CA VAL A 54 11.24 2.14 0.93
C VAL A 54 12.32 3.07 1.48
N ASP A 55 13.59 2.70 1.35
CA ASP A 55 14.71 3.52 1.80
C ASP A 55 14.79 4.84 1.03
N GLU A 56 14.58 4.81 -0.30
CA GLU A 56 14.49 6.03 -1.13
C GLU A 56 13.34 6.95 -0.71
N LEU A 57 12.13 6.39 -0.56
CA LEU A 57 10.93 7.15 -0.19
C LEU A 57 11.07 7.76 1.20
N VAL A 58 11.68 7.05 2.13
CA VAL A 58 12.00 7.57 3.47
C VAL A 58 13.07 8.67 3.40
N GLY A 59 14.07 8.52 2.54
CA GLY A 59 15.04 9.57 2.24
C GLY A 59 14.39 10.84 1.65
N GLY A 60 13.28 10.68 0.93
CA GLY A 60 12.46 11.75 0.37
C GLY A 60 11.45 12.39 1.35
N GLY A 61 11.35 11.88 2.59
CA GLY A 61 10.50 12.46 3.64
C GLY A 61 9.26 11.65 4.01
N LEU A 62 9.04 10.47 3.41
CA LEU A 62 8.04 9.53 3.91
C LEU A 62 8.53 8.78 5.15
N VAL A 63 7.64 8.01 5.78
CA VAL A 63 7.97 7.24 6.99
C VAL A 63 7.74 5.75 6.76
N ARG A 64 8.55 4.91 7.43
CA ARG A 64 8.30 3.47 7.43
C ARG A 64 7.07 3.16 8.27
N PHE A 65 6.26 2.24 7.79
CA PHE A 65 5.09 1.77 8.52
C PHE A 65 5.49 1.01 9.78
N ASP A 66 4.87 1.37 10.91
CA ASP A 66 4.96 0.67 12.18
C ASP A 66 3.59 0.08 12.54
N ARG A 67 3.57 -1.21 12.89
CA ARG A 67 2.32 -1.94 13.24
C ARG A 67 1.84 -1.64 14.67
N GLY A 68 2.51 -0.76 15.40
CA GLY A 68 2.26 -0.42 16.79
C GLY A 68 3.09 -1.24 17.79
N ASP A 69 4.08 -2.00 17.33
CA ASP A 69 5.02 -2.76 18.16
C ASP A 69 6.39 -2.07 18.33
N GLY A 70 6.54 -0.85 17.78
CA GLY A 70 7.76 -0.07 17.86
C GLY A 70 8.89 -0.61 16.97
N ARG A 71 8.56 -1.50 16.03
CA ARG A 71 9.48 -2.04 15.04
C ARG A 71 8.97 -1.71 13.64
N PRO A 72 9.44 -0.60 13.02
CA PRO A 72 9.04 -0.26 11.66
C PRO A 72 9.42 -1.39 10.70
N MET A 73 8.47 -1.75 9.83
CA MET A 73 8.67 -2.82 8.87
C MET A 73 9.53 -2.29 7.71
N ARG A 74 10.58 -3.03 7.36
CA ARG A 74 11.57 -2.59 6.35
C ARG A 74 11.02 -2.48 4.93
N GLU A 75 9.96 -3.22 4.63
CA GLU A 75 9.34 -3.30 3.31
C GLU A 75 8.02 -2.53 3.23
N TRP A 76 7.71 -1.68 4.21
CA TRP A 76 6.47 -0.92 4.22
C TRP A 76 6.72 0.56 4.47
N VAL A 77 6.04 1.38 3.67
CA VAL A 77 6.07 2.84 3.74
C VAL A 77 4.64 3.37 3.93
N GLU A 78 4.50 4.51 4.60
CA GLU A 78 3.25 5.26 4.68
C GLU A 78 3.32 6.53 3.85
N SER A 79 2.37 6.69 2.93
CA SER A 79 2.12 7.95 2.23
C SER A 79 0.89 8.63 2.84
N PRO A 80 0.97 9.90 3.30
CA PRO A 80 -0.15 10.61 3.89
C PRO A 80 -1.21 10.99 2.85
N ASP A 81 -2.42 11.31 3.32
CA ASP A 81 -3.52 11.79 2.44
C ASP A 81 -3.18 13.11 1.73
N THR A 82 -2.19 13.86 2.23
CA THR A 82 -1.66 15.06 1.57
C THR A 82 -0.84 14.75 0.32
N ASP A 83 -0.51 13.48 0.07
CA ASP A 83 0.30 12.99 -1.05
C ASP A 83 -0.46 11.91 -1.84
N VAL A 84 -1.78 12.08 -1.96
CA VAL A 84 -2.69 11.14 -2.64
C VAL A 84 -2.33 10.91 -4.11
N ASP A 85 -1.76 11.91 -4.78
CA ASP A 85 -1.35 11.85 -6.17
C ASP A 85 -0.22 10.83 -6.40
N ALA A 86 0.55 10.49 -5.36
CA ALA A 86 1.59 9.46 -5.43
C ALA A 86 1.04 8.03 -5.30
N TRP A 87 -0.18 7.85 -4.79
CA TRP A 87 -0.72 6.53 -4.45
C TRP A 87 -0.86 5.57 -5.65
N PRO A 88 -1.34 6.00 -6.84
CA PRO A 88 -1.41 5.12 -8.01
C PRO A 88 -0.04 4.51 -8.36
N GLY A 89 1.03 5.32 -8.37
CA GLY A 89 2.38 4.86 -8.65
C GLY A 89 2.89 3.87 -7.59
N LEU A 90 2.65 4.17 -6.30
CA LEU A 90 3.03 3.27 -5.21
C LEU A 90 2.29 1.92 -5.30
N LEU A 91 1.01 1.90 -5.68
CA LEU A 91 0.24 0.67 -5.86
C LEU A 91 0.70 -0.14 -7.08
N GLU A 92 1.05 0.51 -8.18
CA GLU A 92 1.63 -0.14 -9.36
C GLU A 92 2.95 -0.84 -8.99
N GLU A 93 3.85 -0.13 -8.31
CA GLU A 93 5.12 -0.69 -7.83
C GLU A 93 4.89 -1.89 -6.88
N ALA A 94 3.94 -1.77 -5.94
CA ALA A 94 3.61 -2.84 -5.00
C ALA A 94 3.00 -4.07 -5.68
N TYR A 95 2.14 -3.85 -6.68
CA TYR A 95 1.56 -4.90 -7.50
C TYR A 95 2.64 -5.65 -8.29
N ALA A 96 3.52 -4.91 -8.98
CA ALA A 96 4.64 -5.48 -9.73
C ALA A 96 5.61 -6.26 -8.82
N PHE A 97 5.96 -5.70 -7.66
CA PHE A 97 6.79 -6.37 -6.66
C PHE A 97 6.16 -7.68 -6.19
N ARG A 98 4.86 -7.68 -5.89
CA ARG A 98 4.16 -8.88 -5.41
C ARG A 98 4.06 -9.96 -6.49
N LEU A 99 3.92 -9.58 -7.75
CA LEU A 99 3.97 -10.49 -8.90
C LEU A 99 5.36 -11.12 -9.08
N ALA A 100 6.42 -10.33 -8.98
CA ALA A 100 7.80 -10.79 -9.16
C ALA A 100 8.29 -11.69 -8.02
N HIS A 101 7.82 -11.47 -6.79
CA HIS A 101 8.22 -12.24 -5.60
C HIS A 101 7.42 -13.54 -5.36
N ASP A 102 6.57 -13.93 -6.32
CA ASP A 102 5.75 -15.15 -6.27
C ASP A 102 6.15 -16.19 -7.33
N ALA A 103 7.29 -15.98 -7.99
CA ALA A 103 7.93 -16.89 -8.96
C ALA A 103 8.95 -17.82 -8.29
#